data_AF-A8Q9K2-F1
#
_entry.id   AF-A8Q9K2-F1
#
_cell.length_a   1.000
_cell.length_b   1.000
_cell.length_c   1.000
_cell.angle_alpha   90.00
_cell.angle_beta   90.00
_cell.angle_gamma   90.00
#
_symmetry.space_group_name_H-M   'P 1'
#
loop_
_entity.id
_entity.type
_entity.pdbx_description
1 polymer ?
#
loop_
_entity_poly.entity_id
_entity_poly.type
_entity_poly.pdbx_seq_one_letter_code
_entity_poly.pdbx_strand_id
1 'polypeptide(L)'
;MLRSHVQTTDWHRVDEALHVGVALGALNELDVYHYTLRRLRHETCTLDPHSNAAQVLSHMRQSGTKLDDSTLAQLMHTLVVPVRRAHRMQVSPDDMLSVTRPVRRILQTSFLWICGSGASRVHKDSQSDGVALHTSRTPLFRCALSEMLELELFLAYANHMAFVRHARKHQQRFLRQPDPPVHVRYTEPIRRKVAAIRLALDRDRRATIGSCERSKDDPDHSTAPFIAMDIPLVRLDITLQASHGAWAQACDELRAWVARDTSAPAVYEQRRAIVTLFSFACKHGRLCRLYEMLDILIISEQGHLWRDGESMAPGATLVRLWLRFVGAWTHGVGVRCGMQRREEVALGPYGWTLMSHALDVLMRTAMRVPVSWACVLDHPERCRALVRSAVTANGDVDVIFASLKAMKAPSRVWRWAEHALEQSSFSTTRSQRTCPNMAGHQAPTQPGHNDGDLSPVCERRNELHNHTYPHASPLIGLSEGHR
;
A
#
# COMPACT_ATOMS: atom_id res chain seq x y z
N MET A 1 17.22 -14.70 14.05
CA MET A 1 18.28 -14.96 13.05
C MET A 1 17.72 -15.31 11.67
N LEU A 2 16.96 -16.42 11.51
CA LEU A 2 16.37 -16.85 10.22
C LEU A 2 15.61 -15.75 9.45
N ARG A 3 14.75 -14.99 10.14
CA ARG A 3 14.00 -13.87 9.54
C ARG A 3 14.90 -12.80 8.89
N SER A 4 16.12 -12.61 9.40
CA SER A 4 17.11 -11.65 8.86
C SER A 4 17.71 -12.15 7.55
N HIS A 5 18.17 -13.40 7.50
CA HIS A 5 18.75 -14.01 6.29
C HIS A 5 17.74 -14.15 5.15
N VAL A 6 16.47 -14.42 5.48
CA VAL A 6 15.39 -14.40 4.50
C VAL A 6 15.22 -13.05 3.81
N GLN A 7 15.38 -11.93 4.53
CA GLN A 7 15.26 -10.60 3.94
C GLN A 7 16.44 -10.25 3.03
N THR A 8 17.65 -10.75 3.34
CA THR A 8 18.83 -10.61 2.48
C THR A 8 18.87 -11.66 1.36
N THR A 9 17.82 -12.49 1.24
CA THR A 9 17.74 -13.61 0.28
C THR A 9 18.94 -14.56 0.38
N ASP A 10 19.53 -14.67 1.57
CA ASP A 10 20.66 -15.54 1.87
C ASP A 10 20.14 -16.94 2.21
N TRP A 11 19.60 -17.61 1.19
CA TRP A 11 18.89 -18.88 1.35
C TRP A 11 19.79 -20.01 1.82
N HIS A 12 21.09 -19.96 1.50
CA HIS A 12 22.06 -20.94 2.00
C HIS A 12 22.13 -20.93 3.53
N ARG A 13 22.28 -19.75 4.15
CA ARG A 13 22.30 -19.64 5.62
C ARG A 13 20.95 -19.95 6.26
N VAL A 14 19.85 -19.72 5.54
CA VAL A 14 18.52 -20.13 6.00
C VAL A 14 18.43 -21.66 6.04
N ASP A 15 18.84 -22.35 4.98
CA ASP A 15 18.79 -23.81 4.91
C ASP A 15 19.68 -24.46 5.97
N GLU A 16 20.91 -23.96 6.16
CA GLU A 16 21.83 -24.42 7.20
C GLU A 16 21.24 -24.25 8.60
N ALA A 17 20.68 -23.07 8.89
CA ALA A 17 20.06 -22.80 10.18
C ALA A 17 18.76 -23.60 10.40
N LEU A 18 18.01 -23.93 9.35
CA LEU A 18 16.85 -24.83 9.44
C LEU A 18 17.30 -26.26 9.75
N HIS A 19 18.32 -26.77 9.05
CA HIS A 19 18.84 -28.12 9.25
C HIS A 19 19.38 -28.30 10.67
N VAL A 20 20.21 -27.36 11.13
CA VAL A 20 20.74 -27.35 12.50
C VAL A 20 19.60 -27.18 13.52
N GLY A 21 18.63 -26.29 13.26
CA GLY A 21 17.51 -26.06 14.16
C GLY A 21 16.60 -27.28 14.34
N VAL A 22 16.34 -28.04 13.27
CA VAL A 22 15.59 -29.31 13.35
C VAL A 22 16.40 -30.38 14.07
N ALA A 23 17.71 -30.51 13.77
CA ALA A 23 18.58 -31.48 14.43
C ALA A 23 18.70 -31.24 15.95
N LEU A 24 18.66 -29.97 16.36
CA LEU A 24 18.68 -29.56 17.77
C LEU A 24 17.30 -29.59 18.44
N GLY A 25 16.23 -29.95 17.72
CA GLY A 25 14.85 -29.93 18.23
C GLY A 25 14.29 -28.53 18.51
N ALA A 26 14.99 -27.47 18.07
CA ALA A 26 14.59 -26.08 18.27
C ALA A 26 13.55 -25.60 17.24
N LEU A 27 13.43 -26.31 16.11
CA LEU A 27 12.48 -26.05 15.04
C LEU A 27 11.73 -27.32 14.69
N ASN A 28 10.48 -27.17 14.25
CA ASN A 28 9.67 -28.30 13.78
C ASN A 28 9.75 -28.42 12.24
N GLU A 29 9.27 -29.54 11.70
CA GLU A 29 9.20 -29.73 10.24
C GLU A 29 8.32 -28.68 9.54
N LEU A 30 7.32 -28.15 10.25
CA LEU A 30 6.42 -27.11 9.73
C LEU A 30 7.17 -25.80 9.45
N ASP A 31 8.15 -25.43 10.29
CA ASP A 31 9.06 -24.31 10.05
C ASP A 31 9.83 -24.50 8.75
N VAL A 32 10.32 -25.73 8.48
CA VAL A 32 11.03 -26.02 7.22
C VAL A 32 10.14 -25.75 6.02
N TYR A 33 8.91 -26.29 6.00
CA TYR A 33 7.98 -26.05 4.89
C TYR A 33 7.62 -24.58 4.72
N HIS A 34 7.47 -23.84 5.82
CA HIS A 34 7.26 -22.39 5.82
C HIS A 34 8.36 -21.64 5.09
N TYR A 35 9.61 -21.90 5.46
CA TYR A 35 10.75 -21.23 4.86
C TYR A 35 11.01 -21.71 3.43
N THR A 36 10.75 -22.97 3.09
CA THR A 36 10.80 -23.48 1.71
C THR A 36 9.79 -22.78 0.82
N LEU A 37 8.52 -22.68 1.23
CA LEU A 37 7.50 -21.94 0.48
C LEU A 37 7.86 -20.46 0.36
N ARG A 38 8.41 -19.87 1.42
CA ARG A 38 8.88 -18.49 1.39
C ARG A 38 10.04 -18.29 0.40
N ARG A 39 10.98 -19.22 0.33
CA ARG A 39 12.08 -19.23 -0.65
C ARG A 39 11.55 -19.28 -2.08
N LEU A 40 10.63 -20.20 -2.38
CA LEU A 40 10.02 -20.34 -3.71
C LEU A 40 9.34 -19.04 -4.20
N ARG A 41 8.88 -18.17 -3.29
CA ARG A 41 8.34 -16.85 -3.63
C ARG A 41 9.38 -15.86 -4.15
N HIS A 42 10.64 -16.05 -3.78
CA HIS A 42 11.74 -15.11 -4.01
C HIS A 42 12.80 -15.64 -4.98
N GLU A 43 12.84 -16.94 -5.26
CA GLU A 43 13.74 -17.54 -6.25
C GLU A 43 13.44 -17.10 -7.70
N THR A 44 14.49 -17.16 -8.53
CA THR A 44 14.54 -16.67 -9.92
C THR A 44 13.66 -17.50 -10.88
N CYS A 45 13.50 -16.97 -12.11
CA CYS A 45 12.47 -17.35 -13.09
C CYS A 45 12.50 -18.78 -13.66
N THR A 46 13.45 -19.64 -13.27
CA THR A 46 13.66 -20.95 -13.88
C THR A 46 12.77 -22.06 -13.32
N LEU A 47 12.24 -21.89 -12.11
CA LEU A 47 11.43 -22.91 -11.43
C LEU A 47 9.93 -22.68 -11.65
N ASP A 48 9.20 -23.76 -11.96
CA ASP A 48 7.73 -23.79 -11.99
C ASP A 48 7.18 -23.78 -10.55
N PRO A 49 6.59 -22.67 -10.08
CA PRO A 49 6.11 -22.56 -8.71
C PRO A 49 4.96 -23.51 -8.40
N HIS A 50 4.22 -23.98 -9.42
CA HIS A 50 3.07 -24.87 -9.22
C HIS A 50 3.54 -26.31 -8.97
N SER A 51 4.48 -26.82 -9.77
CA SER A 51 5.13 -28.10 -9.54
C SER A 51 5.84 -28.15 -8.17
N ASN A 52 6.60 -27.10 -7.83
CA ASN A 52 7.31 -27.07 -6.53
C ASN A 52 6.34 -26.99 -5.34
N ALA A 53 5.25 -26.24 -5.45
CA ALA A 53 4.20 -26.22 -4.43
C ALA A 53 3.52 -27.59 -4.26
N ALA A 54 3.30 -28.33 -5.36
CA ALA A 54 2.76 -29.69 -5.32
C ALA A 54 3.75 -30.68 -4.67
N GLN A 55 5.05 -30.53 -4.93
CA GLN A 55 6.09 -31.34 -4.27
C GLN A 55 6.12 -31.11 -2.76
N VAL A 56 6.05 -29.84 -2.30
CA VAL A 56 5.96 -29.50 -0.88
C VAL A 56 4.74 -30.18 -0.24
N LEU A 57 3.56 -30.09 -0.86
CA LEU A 57 2.34 -30.74 -0.35
C LEU A 57 2.46 -32.27 -0.32
N SER A 58 3.10 -32.88 -1.33
CA SER A 58 3.34 -34.32 -1.37
C SER A 58 4.26 -34.75 -0.22
N HIS A 59 5.32 -33.99 0.04
CA HIS A 59 6.26 -34.28 1.13
C HIS A 59 5.63 -34.08 2.51
N MET A 60 4.83 -33.02 2.70
CA MET A 60 4.03 -32.83 3.92
C MET A 60 3.09 -34.01 4.16
N ARG A 61 2.45 -34.51 3.11
CA ARG A 61 1.56 -35.68 3.20
C ARG A 61 2.32 -36.95 3.58
N GLN A 62 3.49 -37.17 3.01
CA GLN A 62 4.34 -38.34 3.28
C GLN A 62 4.90 -38.33 4.71
N SER A 63 5.31 -37.15 5.21
CA SER A 63 5.78 -36.96 6.59
C SER A 63 4.65 -36.96 7.64
N GLY A 64 3.39 -36.90 7.23
CA GLY A 64 2.25 -36.78 8.13
C GLY A 64 2.10 -35.40 8.78
N THR A 65 2.86 -34.40 8.32
CA THR A 65 2.77 -33.02 8.83
C THR A 65 1.42 -32.39 8.44
N LYS A 66 0.67 -31.93 9.44
CA LYS A 66 -0.63 -31.27 9.24
C LYS A 66 -0.44 -29.85 8.69
N LEU A 67 -1.25 -29.48 7.71
CA LEU A 67 -1.28 -28.13 7.14
C LEU A 67 -1.93 -27.15 8.12
N ASP A 68 -1.20 -26.12 8.54
CA ASP A 68 -1.71 -25.04 9.38
C ASP A 68 -2.11 -23.80 8.56
N ASP A 69 -2.73 -22.83 9.23
CA ASP A 69 -3.22 -21.59 8.61
C ASP A 69 -2.11 -20.81 7.89
N SER A 70 -0.97 -20.71 8.56
CA SER A 70 0.12 -19.89 8.08
C SER A 70 0.83 -20.54 6.88
N THR A 71 1.02 -21.87 6.86
CA THR A 71 1.62 -22.57 5.71
C THR A 71 0.69 -22.50 4.51
N LEU A 72 -0.63 -22.64 4.71
CA LEU A 72 -1.61 -22.49 3.64
C LEU A 72 -1.57 -21.07 3.04
N ALA A 73 -1.47 -20.03 3.87
CA ALA A 73 -1.29 -18.66 3.40
C ALA A 73 0.00 -18.49 2.55
N GLN A 74 1.13 -19.07 2.98
CA GLN A 74 2.38 -19.03 2.20
C GLN A 74 2.24 -19.76 0.86
N LEU A 75 1.61 -20.94 0.86
CA LEU A 75 1.34 -21.71 -0.34
C LEU A 75 0.54 -20.90 -1.37
N MET A 76 -0.52 -20.22 -0.93
CA MET A 76 -1.33 -19.36 -1.80
C MET A 76 -0.50 -18.22 -2.42
N HIS A 77 0.40 -17.61 -1.64
CA HIS A 77 1.32 -16.61 -2.18
C HIS A 77 2.30 -17.18 -3.20
N THR A 78 2.82 -18.39 -3.00
CA THR A 78 3.72 -19.07 -3.94
C THR A 78 3.02 -19.34 -5.27
N LEU A 79 1.77 -19.79 -5.25
CA LEU A 79 0.99 -20.05 -6.45
C LEU A 79 0.70 -18.80 -7.30
N VAL A 80 0.68 -17.62 -6.68
CA VAL A 80 0.44 -16.32 -7.36
C VAL A 80 1.72 -15.71 -7.94
N VAL A 81 2.91 -16.27 -7.66
CA VAL A 81 4.20 -15.77 -8.17
C VAL A 81 4.22 -15.60 -9.70
N PRO A 82 3.72 -16.53 -10.53
CA PRO A 82 3.66 -16.35 -11.98
C PRO A 82 2.88 -15.10 -12.40
N VAL A 83 1.74 -14.81 -11.76
CA VAL A 83 0.92 -13.62 -12.06
C VAL A 83 1.66 -12.35 -11.64
N ARG A 84 2.34 -12.36 -10.49
CA ARG A 84 3.18 -11.22 -10.06
C ARG A 84 4.31 -10.95 -11.05
N ARG A 85 4.95 -12.00 -11.58
CA ARG A 85 5.99 -11.90 -12.62
C ARG A 85 5.39 -11.32 -13.90
N ALA A 86 4.30 -11.89 -14.42
CA ALA A 86 3.59 -11.37 -15.59
C ALA A 86 3.19 -9.90 -15.44
N HIS A 87 2.69 -9.50 -14.26
CA HIS A 87 2.27 -8.12 -14.00
C HIS A 87 3.44 -7.13 -14.02
N ARG A 88 4.60 -7.54 -13.50
CA ARG A 88 5.85 -6.76 -13.53
C ARG A 88 6.41 -6.64 -14.95
N MET A 89 6.34 -7.73 -15.72
CA MET A 89 6.77 -7.78 -17.12
C MET A 89 5.81 -7.04 -18.07
N GLN A 90 4.65 -6.59 -17.57
CA GLN A 90 3.65 -5.83 -18.33
C GLN A 90 3.19 -6.57 -19.60
N VAL A 91 2.97 -7.88 -19.47
CA VAL A 91 2.53 -8.74 -20.58
C VAL A 91 1.16 -8.31 -21.13
N SER A 92 0.80 -8.87 -22.29
CA SER A 92 -0.48 -8.60 -22.94
C SER A 92 -1.68 -9.04 -22.06
N PRO A 93 -2.91 -8.53 -22.33
CA PRO A 93 -4.09 -8.98 -21.62
C PRO A 93 -4.33 -10.49 -21.73
N ASP A 94 -4.08 -11.09 -22.90
CA ASP A 94 -4.30 -12.52 -23.13
C ASP A 94 -3.30 -13.37 -22.35
N ASP A 95 -2.02 -12.98 -22.33
CA ASP A 95 -0.99 -13.63 -21.51
C ASP A 95 -1.27 -13.46 -20.01
N MET A 96 -1.79 -12.30 -19.60
CA MET A 96 -2.19 -12.09 -18.21
C MET A 96 -3.33 -13.03 -17.80
N LEU A 97 -4.31 -13.21 -18.68
CA LEU A 97 -5.45 -14.09 -18.44
C LEU A 97 -5.03 -15.57 -18.42
N SER A 98 -4.12 -15.99 -19.31
CA SER A 98 -3.64 -17.37 -19.36
C SER A 98 -2.94 -17.77 -18.05
N VAL A 99 -2.15 -16.87 -17.46
CA VAL A 99 -1.46 -17.10 -16.18
C VAL A 99 -2.40 -16.94 -14.98
N THR A 100 -3.40 -16.05 -15.06
CA THR A 100 -4.32 -15.78 -13.94
C THR A 100 -5.39 -16.86 -13.75
N ARG A 101 -5.90 -17.46 -14.84
CA ARG A 101 -7.00 -18.44 -14.79
C ARG A 101 -6.71 -19.66 -13.90
N PRO A 102 -5.54 -20.33 -14.01
CA PRO A 102 -5.22 -21.47 -13.15
C PRO A 102 -5.18 -21.09 -11.67
N VAL A 103 -4.53 -19.96 -11.35
CA VAL A 103 -4.39 -19.47 -9.98
C VAL A 103 -5.75 -19.13 -9.37
N ARG A 104 -6.63 -18.46 -10.13
CA ARG A 104 -7.99 -18.16 -9.68
C ARG A 104 -8.79 -19.43 -9.37
N ARG A 105 -8.67 -20.47 -10.21
CA ARG A 105 -9.34 -21.76 -9.95
C ARG A 105 -8.84 -22.39 -8.65
N ILE A 106 -7.53 -22.40 -8.41
CA ILE A 106 -6.97 -22.95 -7.18
C ILE A 106 -7.48 -22.18 -5.95
N LEU A 107 -7.42 -20.84 -5.97
CA LEU A 107 -7.95 -20.00 -4.88
C LEU A 107 -9.44 -20.27 -4.61
N GLN A 108 -10.24 -20.39 -5.66
CA GLN A 108 -11.67 -20.70 -5.52
C GLN A 108 -11.92 -22.09 -4.94
N THR A 109 -11.21 -23.12 -5.41
CA THR A 109 -11.34 -24.49 -4.89
C THR A 109 -10.90 -24.57 -3.43
N SER A 110 -9.77 -23.93 -3.08
CA SER A 110 -9.30 -23.83 -1.69
C SER A 110 -10.33 -23.10 -0.82
N PHE A 111 -10.96 -22.04 -1.32
CA PHE A 111 -11.98 -21.29 -0.57
C PHE A 111 -13.18 -22.19 -0.26
N LEU A 112 -13.69 -22.90 -1.26
CA LEU A 112 -14.81 -23.84 -1.09
C LEU A 112 -14.46 -25.00 -0.15
N TRP A 113 -13.22 -25.47 -0.18
CA TRP A 113 -12.73 -26.50 0.73
C TRP A 113 -12.68 -26.01 2.19
N ILE A 114 -12.20 -24.79 2.44
CA ILE A 114 -12.18 -24.18 3.78
C ILE A 114 -13.61 -23.96 4.29
N CYS A 115 -14.48 -23.40 3.46
CA CYS A 115 -15.88 -23.14 3.81
C CYS A 115 -16.76 -24.41 3.89
N GLY A 116 -16.20 -25.60 3.67
CA GLY A 116 -16.93 -26.87 3.75
C GLY A 116 -17.91 -27.13 2.60
N SER A 117 -17.92 -26.28 1.55
CA SER A 117 -18.80 -26.38 0.39
C SER A 117 -18.28 -27.31 -0.72
N GLY A 118 -17.03 -27.79 -0.60
CA GLY A 118 -16.32 -28.52 -1.66
C GLY A 118 -16.46 -30.05 -1.68
N ALA A 119 -17.10 -30.69 -0.70
CA ALA A 119 -17.10 -32.16 -0.57
C ALA A 119 -18.45 -32.86 -0.84
N SER A 120 -19.51 -32.14 -1.24
CA SER A 120 -20.87 -32.71 -1.35
C SER A 120 -21.26 -33.13 -2.78
N ARG A 121 -20.35 -33.73 -3.55
CA ARG A 121 -20.69 -34.35 -4.85
C ARG A 121 -20.11 -35.73 -5.15
N VAL A 122 -19.38 -36.37 -4.22
CA VAL A 122 -18.72 -37.65 -4.52
C VAL A 122 -19.28 -38.87 -3.76
N HIS A 123 -20.09 -38.72 -2.71
CA HIS A 123 -20.77 -39.87 -2.09
C HIS A 123 -22.28 -39.64 -2.02
N LYS A 124 -22.98 -40.15 -3.04
CA LYS A 124 -24.43 -40.31 -3.04
C LYS A 124 -24.88 -41.72 -2.66
N ASP A 125 -23.95 -42.62 -2.34
CA ASP A 125 -24.25 -44.02 -2.05
C ASP A 125 -23.59 -44.45 -0.74
N SER A 126 -24.12 -44.04 0.41
CA SER A 126 -24.01 -44.79 1.67
C SER A 126 -25.05 -44.26 2.64
N GLN A 127 -26.14 -45.00 2.82
CA GLN A 127 -26.94 -44.95 4.04
C GLN A 127 -26.07 -45.49 5.18
N SER A 128 -25.58 -44.64 6.07
CA SER A 128 -25.27 -45.02 7.43
C SER A 128 -25.32 -43.80 8.35
N ASP A 129 -25.90 -44.05 9.52
CA ASP A 129 -26.29 -43.08 10.52
C ASP A 129 -25.12 -42.26 11.09
N GLY A 130 -25.40 -40.98 11.38
CA GLY A 130 -24.73 -40.22 12.43
C GLY A 130 -23.39 -39.55 12.07
N VAL A 131 -23.43 -38.21 12.08
CA VAL A 131 -22.29 -37.26 12.10
C VAL A 131 -21.66 -36.91 10.75
N ALA A 132 -22.45 -36.27 9.87
CA ALA A 132 -21.91 -35.28 8.94
C ALA A 132 -22.12 -33.87 9.52
N LEU A 133 -21.42 -33.55 10.61
CA LEU A 133 -21.21 -32.16 10.97
C LEU A 133 -20.35 -31.57 9.84
N HIS A 134 -20.98 -30.87 8.90
CA HIS A 134 -20.34 -30.00 7.92
C HIS A 134 -19.54 -28.93 8.66
N THR A 135 -18.38 -29.32 9.19
CA THR A 135 -17.50 -28.46 9.98
C THR A 135 -16.80 -27.54 9.01
N SER A 136 -17.32 -26.32 8.94
CA SER A 136 -16.58 -25.21 8.36
C SER A 136 -15.18 -25.17 8.98
N ARG A 137 -14.14 -25.16 8.15
CA ARG A 137 -12.76 -25.01 8.60
C ARG A 137 -12.38 -23.53 8.73
N THR A 138 -13.33 -22.62 8.50
CA THR A 138 -13.14 -21.17 8.58
C THR A 138 -12.47 -20.72 9.89
N PRO A 139 -12.82 -21.25 11.09
CA PRO A 139 -12.15 -20.83 12.32
C PRO A 139 -10.66 -21.18 12.35
N LEU A 140 -10.23 -22.23 11.65
CA LEU A 140 -8.85 -22.75 11.62
C LEU A 140 -7.97 -22.07 10.57
N PHE A 141 -8.56 -21.46 9.53
CA PHE A 141 -7.84 -20.95 8.35
C PHE A 141 -8.13 -19.46 8.07
N ARG A 142 -8.18 -18.64 9.13
CA ARG A 142 -8.61 -17.22 9.03
C ARG A 142 -7.61 -16.36 8.26
N CYS A 143 -6.32 -16.54 8.54
CA CYS A 143 -5.24 -15.82 7.85
C CYS A 143 -5.19 -16.23 6.38
N ALA A 144 -5.23 -17.52 6.08
CA ALA A 144 -5.25 -18.03 4.72
C ALA A 144 -6.46 -17.51 3.94
N LEU A 145 -7.66 -17.50 4.53
CA LEU A 145 -8.84 -16.92 3.89
C LEU A 145 -8.67 -15.44 3.55
N SER A 146 -8.17 -14.64 4.49
CA SER A 146 -7.88 -13.21 4.23
C SER A 146 -6.85 -13.05 3.11
N GLU A 147 -5.72 -13.76 3.17
CA GLU A 147 -4.70 -13.70 2.11
C GLU A 147 -5.24 -14.14 0.75
N MET A 148 -6.07 -15.18 0.70
CA MET A 148 -6.67 -15.65 -0.54
C MET A 148 -7.55 -14.60 -1.19
N LEU A 149 -8.37 -13.90 -0.40
CA LEU A 149 -9.24 -12.83 -0.90
C LEU A 149 -8.43 -11.61 -1.37
N GLU A 150 -7.35 -11.27 -0.68
CA GLU A 150 -6.43 -10.23 -1.17
C GLU A 150 -5.72 -10.63 -2.44
N LEU A 151 -5.33 -11.90 -2.57
CA LEU A 151 -4.72 -12.41 -3.78
C LEU A 151 -5.73 -12.38 -4.93
N GLU A 152 -7.00 -12.73 -4.71
CA GLU A 152 -8.05 -12.56 -5.70
C GLU A 152 -8.23 -11.10 -6.13
N LEU A 153 -8.19 -10.15 -5.18
CA LEU A 153 -8.22 -8.71 -5.48
C LEU A 153 -7.01 -8.31 -6.35
N PHE A 154 -5.83 -8.80 -6.01
CA PHE A 154 -4.62 -8.59 -6.81
C PHE A 154 -4.75 -9.19 -8.22
N LEU A 155 -5.29 -10.41 -8.36
CA LEU A 155 -5.52 -11.03 -9.67
C LEU A 155 -6.45 -10.18 -10.55
N ALA A 156 -7.53 -9.65 -9.97
CA ALA A 156 -8.44 -8.78 -10.70
C ALA A 156 -7.77 -7.47 -11.11
N TYR A 157 -7.03 -6.84 -10.18
CA TYR A 157 -6.25 -5.64 -10.46
C TYR A 157 -5.18 -5.87 -11.55
N ALA A 158 -4.46 -6.99 -11.52
CA ALA A 158 -3.41 -7.30 -12.49
C ALA A 158 -3.97 -7.43 -13.92
N ASN A 159 -5.12 -8.11 -14.07
CA ASN A 159 -5.85 -8.18 -15.33
C ASN A 159 -6.27 -6.79 -15.82
N HIS A 160 -6.92 -6.01 -14.95
CA HIS A 160 -7.36 -4.66 -15.31
C HIS A 160 -6.21 -3.79 -15.82
N MET A 161 -5.07 -3.80 -15.12
CA MET A 161 -3.91 -3.02 -15.52
C MET A 161 -3.30 -3.47 -16.84
N ALA A 162 -3.33 -4.78 -17.16
CA ALA A 162 -2.91 -5.27 -18.47
C ALA A 162 -3.79 -4.68 -19.57
N PHE A 163 -5.12 -4.68 -19.40
CA PHE A 163 -6.06 -4.05 -20.32
C PHE A 163 -5.82 -2.54 -20.48
N VAL A 164 -5.69 -1.80 -19.37
CA VAL A 164 -5.46 -0.34 -19.41
C VAL A 164 -4.16 0.00 -20.12
N ARG A 165 -3.08 -0.73 -19.86
CA ARG A 165 -1.78 -0.51 -20.53
C ARG A 165 -1.87 -0.81 -22.01
N HIS A 166 -2.52 -1.92 -22.38
CA HIS A 166 -2.73 -2.29 -23.77
C HIS A 166 -3.52 -1.23 -24.53
N ALA A 167 -4.66 -0.79 -23.99
CA ALA A 167 -5.48 0.27 -24.60
C ALA A 167 -4.71 1.59 -24.77
N ARG A 168 -3.90 1.98 -23.78
CA ARG A 168 -3.02 3.16 -23.86
C ARG A 168 -1.96 3.03 -24.95
N LYS A 169 -1.31 1.86 -25.05
CA LYS A 169 -0.29 1.58 -26.06
C LYS A 169 -0.85 1.68 -27.48
N HIS A 170 -2.08 1.21 -27.68
CA HIS A 170 -2.75 1.22 -28.97
C HIS A 170 -3.59 2.49 -29.24
N GLN A 171 -3.41 3.55 -28.42
CA GLN A 171 -4.12 4.83 -28.53
C GLN A 171 -5.63 4.69 -28.77
N GLN A 172 -6.25 3.64 -28.22
CA GLN A 172 -7.68 3.40 -28.39
C GLN A 172 -8.42 4.50 -27.62
N ARG A 173 -8.97 5.47 -28.38
CA ARG A 173 -9.52 6.73 -27.87
C ARG A 173 -10.69 6.58 -26.91
N PHE A 174 -11.29 5.40 -26.80
CA PHE A 174 -12.41 5.16 -25.90
C PHE A 174 -12.35 3.74 -25.33
N LEU A 175 -11.69 3.58 -24.17
CA LEU A 175 -12.27 2.67 -23.19
C LEU A 175 -13.54 3.39 -22.70
N ARG A 176 -14.67 3.23 -23.41
CA ARG A 176 -15.98 3.48 -22.82
C ARG A 176 -15.98 2.70 -21.52
N GLN A 177 -15.91 3.37 -20.37
CA GLN A 177 -16.04 2.70 -19.09
C GLN A 177 -17.39 2.01 -19.14
N PRO A 178 -17.47 0.66 -19.10
CA PRO A 178 -18.76 0.03 -18.95
C PRO A 178 -19.19 0.28 -17.51
N ASP A 179 -20.38 0.84 -17.32
CA ASP A 179 -21.01 0.86 -16.00
C ASP A 179 -21.35 -0.57 -15.57
N PRO A 180 -21.16 -0.93 -14.29
CA PRO A 180 -20.55 -0.13 -13.23
C PRO A 180 -19.02 -0.06 -13.39
N PRO A 181 -18.38 0.99 -12.85
CA PRO A 181 -16.97 1.22 -13.06
C PRO A 181 -16.17 0.00 -12.63
N VAL A 182 -15.18 -0.34 -13.46
CA VAL A 182 -14.40 -1.58 -13.45
C VAL A 182 -14.04 -2.10 -12.05
N HIS A 183 -13.69 -1.21 -11.10
CA HIS A 183 -13.37 -1.59 -9.73
C HIS A 183 -14.54 -2.28 -9.01
N VAL A 184 -15.78 -1.84 -9.21
CA VAL A 184 -17.00 -2.43 -8.63
C VAL A 184 -17.20 -3.87 -9.09
N ARG A 185 -17.03 -4.14 -10.41
CA ARG A 185 -17.19 -5.48 -10.98
C ARG A 185 -16.23 -6.50 -10.38
N TYR A 186 -15.06 -6.05 -9.93
CA TYR A 186 -14.02 -6.91 -9.39
C TYR A 186 -14.06 -7.04 -7.86
N THR A 187 -14.48 -6.01 -7.14
CA THR A 187 -14.58 -6.05 -5.68
C THR A 187 -15.82 -6.81 -5.19
N GLU A 188 -16.92 -6.80 -5.95
CA GLU A 188 -18.20 -7.34 -5.53
C GLU A 188 -18.18 -8.86 -5.24
N PRO A 189 -17.61 -9.74 -6.09
CA PRO A 189 -17.48 -11.16 -5.77
C PRO A 189 -16.68 -11.41 -4.47
N ILE A 190 -15.67 -10.58 -4.21
CA ILE A 190 -14.82 -10.69 -3.01
C ILE A 190 -15.61 -10.26 -1.78
N ARG A 191 -16.38 -9.17 -1.86
CA ARG A 191 -17.29 -8.74 -0.77
C ARG A 191 -18.28 -9.81 -0.38
N ARG A 192 -18.86 -10.54 -1.35
CA ARG A 192 -19.76 -11.67 -1.07
C ARG A 192 -19.05 -12.79 -0.31
N LYS A 193 -17.78 -13.08 -0.64
CA LYS A 193 -16.97 -14.06 0.10
C LYS A 193 -16.65 -13.58 1.52
N VAL A 194 -16.33 -12.29 1.71
CA VAL A 194 -16.14 -11.70 3.05
C VAL A 194 -17.42 -11.82 3.89
N ALA A 195 -18.57 -11.47 3.32
CA ALA A 195 -19.86 -11.62 4.00
C ALA A 195 -20.14 -13.09 4.38
N ALA A 196 -19.83 -14.05 3.50
CA ALA A 196 -19.98 -15.47 3.79
C ALA A 196 -19.05 -15.94 4.93
N ILE A 197 -17.79 -15.48 4.96
CA ILE A 197 -16.84 -15.78 6.05
C ILE A 197 -17.37 -15.23 7.38
N ARG A 198 -17.82 -13.97 7.40
CA ARG A 198 -18.38 -13.33 8.61
C ARG A 198 -19.58 -14.11 9.14
N LEU A 199 -20.51 -14.47 8.26
CA LEU A 199 -21.67 -15.30 8.64
C LEU A 199 -21.25 -16.66 9.22
N ALA A 200 -20.19 -17.28 8.68
CA ALA A 200 -19.67 -18.54 9.21
C ALA A 200 -19.04 -18.36 10.60
N LEU A 201 -18.26 -17.31 10.81
CA LEU A 201 -17.63 -16.98 12.10
C LEU A 201 -18.67 -16.60 13.16
N ASP A 202 -19.71 -15.87 12.79
CA ASP A 202 -20.80 -15.51 13.70
C ASP A 202 -21.63 -16.73 14.15
N ARG A 203 -21.81 -17.71 13.27
CA ARG A 203 -22.48 -18.98 13.60
C ARG A 203 -21.65 -19.80 14.57
N ASP A 204 -20.35 -19.90 14.31
CA ASP A 204 -19.40 -20.61 15.18
C ASP A 204 -19.37 -19.96 16.58
N ARG A 205 -19.27 -18.63 16.65
CA ARG A 205 -19.34 -17.88 17.91
C ARG A 205 -20.61 -18.16 18.71
N ARG A 206 -21.78 -18.16 18.05
CA ARG A 206 -23.07 -18.44 18.69
C ARG A 206 -23.16 -19.89 19.19
N ALA A 207 -22.61 -20.85 18.45
CA ALA A 207 -22.54 -22.24 18.87
C ALA A 207 -21.67 -22.42 20.13
N THR A 208 -20.54 -21.73 20.21
CA THR A 208 -19.65 -21.77 21.38
C THR A 208 -20.31 -21.15 22.62
N ILE A 209 -20.96 -19.99 22.48
CA ILE A 209 -21.66 -19.33 23.60
C ILE A 209 -22.84 -20.19 24.11
N GLY A 210 -23.65 -20.74 23.20
CA GLY A 210 -24.77 -21.63 23.55
C GLY A 210 -24.33 -22.97 24.17
N SER A 211 -23.07 -23.37 23.98
CA SER A 211 -22.46 -24.52 24.66
C SER A 211 -21.97 -24.16 26.07
N CYS A 212 -21.48 -22.94 26.29
CA CYS A 212 -21.05 -22.47 27.62
C CYS A 212 -22.23 -22.24 28.57
N GLU A 213 -23.40 -21.79 28.09
CA GLU A 213 -24.58 -21.60 28.94
C GLU A 213 -25.17 -22.92 29.49
N ARG A 214 -24.78 -24.08 28.94
CA ARG A 214 -25.13 -25.41 29.47
C ARG A 214 -24.14 -25.95 30.50
N SER A 215 -23.01 -25.26 30.69
CA SER A 215 -22.00 -25.54 31.72
C SER A 215 -22.17 -24.56 32.88
N LYS A 216 -23.35 -24.57 33.52
CA LYS A 216 -23.52 -23.92 34.82
C LYS A 216 -22.86 -24.82 35.86
N ASP A 217 -21.63 -24.52 36.25
CA ASP A 217 -21.01 -24.90 37.55
C ASP A 217 -19.59 -24.29 37.71
N ASP A 218 -19.35 -23.04 37.26
CA ASP A 218 -18.14 -22.29 37.64
C ASP A 218 -18.40 -20.77 37.69
N PRO A 219 -18.25 -20.06 38.83
CA PRO A 219 -18.69 -18.67 38.97
C PRO A 219 -17.66 -17.61 38.54
N ASP A 220 -16.45 -17.99 38.12
CA ASP A 220 -15.32 -17.03 37.96
C ASP A 220 -14.97 -16.66 36.51
N HIS A 221 -15.90 -16.81 35.56
CA HIS A 221 -15.67 -16.30 34.19
C HIS A 221 -16.17 -14.86 34.04
N SER A 222 -15.29 -13.94 34.46
CA SER A 222 -15.31 -12.51 34.17
C SER A 222 -15.71 -12.23 32.71
N THR A 223 -16.88 -11.63 32.56
CA THR A 223 -17.42 -11.03 31.34
C THR A 223 -16.60 -9.79 30.94
N ALA A 224 -15.43 -10.00 30.33
CA ALA A 224 -14.86 -9.00 29.44
C ALA A 224 -15.50 -9.15 28.06
N PRO A 225 -15.96 -8.07 27.39
CA PRO A 225 -16.58 -8.18 26.08
C PRO A 225 -15.50 -8.49 25.04
N PHE A 226 -15.24 -9.77 24.79
CA PHE A 226 -14.34 -10.22 23.74
C PHE A 226 -14.96 -9.96 22.36
N ILE A 227 -14.86 -8.72 21.89
CA ILE A 227 -14.86 -8.38 20.46
C ILE A 227 -13.41 -8.61 20.00
N ALA A 228 -13.00 -9.88 19.89
CA ALA A 228 -11.81 -10.18 19.10
C ALA A 228 -12.20 -9.90 17.64
N MET A 229 -11.98 -8.67 17.19
CA MET A 229 -12.08 -8.37 15.77
C MET A 229 -11.16 -9.34 15.03
N ASP A 230 -11.66 -9.99 13.99
CA ASP A 230 -10.80 -10.77 13.11
C ASP A 230 -9.87 -9.81 12.37
N ILE A 231 -8.71 -9.55 12.98
CA ILE A 231 -7.66 -8.62 12.53
C ILE A 231 -7.41 -8.73 11.01
N PRO A 232 -7.28 -9.95 10.42
CA PRO A 232 -7.06 -10.06 8.99
C PRO A 232 -8.27 -9.66 8.12
N LEU A 233 -9.49 -9.74 8.63
CA LEU A 233 -10.70 -9.32 7.91
C LEU A 233 -10.87 -7.81 7.94
N VAL A 234 -10.60 -7.15 9.07
CA VAL A 234 -10.63 -5.68 9.18
C VAL A 234 -9.72 -5.03 8.13
N ARG A 235 -8.49 -5.54 7.98
CA ARG A 235 -7.57 -5.09 6.94
C ARG A 235 -8.14 -5.25 5.52
N LEU A 236 -8.77 -6.39 5.24
CA LEU A 236 -9.35 -6.68 3.94
C LEU A 236 -10.52 -5.74 3.63
N ASP A 237 -11.37 -5.43 4.61
CA ASP A 237 -12.49 -4.49 4.45
C ASP A 237 -12.02 -3.08 4.08
N ILE A 238 -11.04 -2.56 4.82
CA ILE A 238 -10.40 -1.27 4.53
C ILE A 238 -9.83 -1.27 3.10
N THR A 239 -9.18 -2.36 2.70
CA THR A 239 -8.61 -2.51 1.35
C THR A 239 -9.71 -2.57 0.27
N LEU A 240 -10.84 -3.22 0.55
CA LEU A 240 -12.00 -3.31 -0.34
C LEU A 240 -12.76 -1.99 -0.46
N GLN A 241 -12.80 -1.17 0.60
CA GLN A 241 -13.37 0.17 0.55
C GLN A 241 -12.52 1.11 -0.29
N ALA A 242 -11.21 1.15 -0.01
CA ALA A 242 -10.27 1.97 -0.78
C ALA A 242 -10.30 1.60 -2.27
N SER A 243 -10.30 0.32 -2.60
CA SER A 243 -10.35 -0.14 -3.99
C SER A 243 -11.69 0.12 -4.70
N HIS A 244 -12.77 0.33 -3.95
CA HIS A 244 -14.09 0.69 -4.48
C HIS A 244 -14.28 2.21 -4.63
N GLY A 245 -13.27 3.02 -4.33
CA GLY A 245 -13.35 4.48 -4.40
C GLY A 245 -13.88 5.15 -3.12
N ALA A 246 -14.22 4.38 -2.08
CA ALA A 246 -14.58 4.90 -0.76
C ALA A 246 -13.33 5.21 0.07
N TRP A 247 -12.44 6.07 -0.46
CA TRP A 247 -11.13 6.35 0.12
C TRP A 247 -11.21 6.97 1.51
N ALA A 248 -12.04 8.01 1.68
CA ALA A 248 -12.22 8.70 2.95
C ALA A 248 -12.66 7.72 4.06
N GLN A 249 -13.66 6.89 3.76
CA GLN A 249 -14.14 5.85 4.68
C GLN A 249 -13.02 4.87 5.06
N ALA A 250 -12.24 4.39 4.09
CA ALA A 250 -11.13 3.48 4.35
C ALA A 250 -10.06 4.11 5.26
N CYS A 251 -9.76 5.40 5.06
CA CYS A 251 -8.84 6.15 5.93
C CYS A 251 -9.40 6.34 7.34
N ASP A 252 -10.69 6.64 7.48
CA ASP A 252 -11.34 6.82 8.78
C ASP A 252 -11.39 5.50 9.57
N GLU A 253 -11.72 4.40 8.92
CA GLU A 253 -11.71 3.07 9.53
C GLU A 253 -10.30 2.62 9.92
N LEU A 254 -9.30 2.88 9.07
CA LEU A 254 -7.91 2.61 9.41
C LEU A 254 -7.45 3.46 10.61
N ARG A 255 -7.79 4.74 10.64
CA ARG A 255 -7.45 5.65 11.75
C ARG A 255 -8.09 5.18 13.05
N ALA A 256 -9.38 4.82 13.01
CA ALA A 256 -10.11 4.30 14.16
C ALA A 256 -9.52 2.96 14.64
N TRP A 257 -9.11 2.08 13.73
CA TRP A 257 -8.49 0.81 14.09
C TRP A 257 -7.12 0.98 14.74
N VAL A 258 -6.26 1.84 14.17
CA VAL A 258 -4.94 2.18 14.73
C VAL A 258 -5.06 2.80 16.12
N ALA A 259 -6.08 3.64 16.36
CA ALA A 259 -6.32 4.22 17.67
C ALA A 259 -6.85 3.21 18.70
N ARG A 260 -7.66 2.25 18.26
CA ARG A 260 -8.36 1.31 19.15
C ARG A 260 -7.51 0.11 19.58
N ASP A 261 -6.64 -0.41 18.70
CA ASP A 261 -5.96 -1.69 18.92
C ASP A 261 -4.45 -1.57 18.68
N THR A 262 -3.68 -1.60 19.76
CA THR A 262 -2.21 -1.52 19.74
C THR A 262 -1.55 -2.89 19.99
N SER A 263 -2.29 -3.99 19.89
CA SER A 263 -1.74 -5.33 20.06
C SER A 263 -0.73 -5.67 18.95
N ALA A 264 0.29 -6.47 19.26
CA ALA A 264 1.34 -6.80 18.29
C ALA A 264 0.81 -7.43 16.96
N PRO A 265 -0.19 -8.34 16.99
CA PRO A 265 -0.81 -8.86 15.76
C PRO A 265 -1.55 -7.77 14.97
N ALA A 266 -2.26 -6.86 15.64
CA ALA A 266 -2.96 -5.77 14.98
C ALA A 266 -2.01 -4.77 14.33
N VAL A 267 -0.95 -4.37 15.05
CA VAL A 267 0.08 -3.47 14.53
C VAL A 267 0.75 -4.04 13.28
N TYR A 268 1.01 -5.35 13.22
CA TYR A 268 1.53 -5.98 12.02
C TYR A 268 0.59 -5.81 10.81
N GLU A 269 -0.70 -6.09 10.98
CA GLU A 269 -1.69 -6.00 9.91
C GLU A 269 -2.05 -4.54 9.55
N GLN A 270 -2.03 -3.62 10.50
CA GLN A 270 -2.17 -2.17 10.28
C GLN A 270 -1.03 -1.63 9.39
N ARG A 271 0.23 -2.00 9.68
CA ARG A 271 1.39 -1.66 8.82
C ARG A 271 1.19 -2.16 7.40
N ARG A 272 0.65 -3.39 7.24
CA ARG A 272 0.34 -3.95 5.92
C ARG A 272 -0.76 -3.16 5.21
N ALA A 273 -1.83 -2.79 5.93
CA ALA A 273 -2.90 -1.95 5.39
C ALA A 273 -2.36 -0.61 4.87
N ILE A 274 -1.53 0.08 5.68
CA ILE A 274 -0.87 1.34 5.32
C ILE A 274 -0.07 1.18 4.03
N VAL A 275 0.78 0.16 3.92
CA VAL A 275 1.58 -0.07 2.71
C VAL A 275 0.72 -0.37 1.48
N THR A 276 -0.36 -1.13 1.66
CA THR A 276 -1.31 -1.47 0.59
C THR A 276 -2.06 -0.24 0.09
N LEU A 277 -2.65 0.54 0.98
CA LEU A 277 -3.38 1.76 0.64
C LEU A 277 -2.44 2.79 0.01
N PHE A 278 -1.26 3.01 0.58
CA PHE A 278 -0.26 3.89 -0.01
C PHE A 278 0.10 3.45 -1.44
N SER A 279 0.17 2.13 -1.70
CA SER A 279 0.44 1.58 -3.03
C SER A 279 -0.74 1.77 -3.99
N PHE A 280 -1.97 1.88 -3.50
CA PHE A 280 -3.14 2.31 -4.29
C PHE A 280 -3.07 3.79 -4.63
N ALA A 281 -2.85 4.66 -3.64
CA ALA A 281 -2.68 6.10 -3.85
C ALA A 281 -1.59 6.38 -4.90
N CYS A 282 -0.45 5.68 -4.85
CA CYS A 282 0.63 5.81 -5.84
C CYS A 282 0.19 5.66 -7.32
N LYS A 283 -0.93 4.97 -7.57
CA LYS A 283 -1.45 4.67 -8.92
C LYS A 283 -2.49 5.68 -9.39
N HIS A 284 -2.99 6.54 -8.52
CA HIS A 284 -4.01 7.53 -8.86
C HIS A 284 -3.44 8.68 -9.69
N GLY A 285 -4.34 9.54 -10.19
CA GLY A 285 -4.00 10.75 -10.94
C GLY A 285 -3.00 11.63 -10.17
N ARG A 286 -2.14 12.36 -10.89
CA ARG A 286 -0.89 12.92 -10.31
C ARG A 286 -1.08 13.86 -9.12
N LEU A 287 -2.11 14.70 -9.14
CA LEU A 287 -2.40 15.61 -8.03
C LEU A 287 -3.24 14.90 -6.97
N CYS A 288 -4.31 14.20 -7.36
CA CYS A 288 -5.15 13.41 -6.45
C CYS A 288 -4.35 12.45 -5.56
N ARG A 289 -3.34 11.76 -6.13
CA ARG A 289 -2.49 10.85 -5.35
C ARG A 289 -1.74 11.51 -4.20
N LEU A 290 -1.43 12.81 -4.28
CA LEU A 290 -0.67 13.48 -3.22
C LEU A 290 -1.51 13.63 -1.94
N TYR A 291 -2.80 13.95 -2.09
CA TYR A 291 -3.75 14.05 -0.98
C TYR A 291 -3.89 12.69 -0.28
N GLU A 292 -4.13 11.65 -1.07
CA GLU A 292 -4.34 10.30 -0.56
C GLU A 292 -3.05 9.70 0.06
N MET A 293 -1.89 9.96 -0.55
CA MET A 293 -0.61 9.59 0.04
C MET A 293 -0.41 10.30 1.39
N LEU A 294 -0.80 11.56 1.50
CA LEU A 294 -0.70 12.34 2.73
C LEU A 294 -1.61 11.79 3.83
N ASP A 295 -2.88 11.48 3.53
CA ASP A 295 -3.81 10.89 4.52
C ASP A 295 -3.22 9.63 5.17
N ILE A 296 -2.64 8.76 4.35
CA ILE A 296 -2.01 7.53 4.83
C ILE A 296 -0.74 7.81 5.61
N LEU A 297 0.04 8.81 5.22
CA LEU A 297 1.24 9.20 5.95
C LEU A 297 0.90 9.77 7.33
N ILE A 298 -0.12 10.61 7.45
CA ILE A 298 -0.61 11.14 8.73
C ILE A 298 -1.04 9.98 9.66
N ILE A 299 -1.80 9.01 9.12
CA ILE A 299 -2.17 7.82 9.90
C ILE A 299 -0.93 7.01 10.27
N SER A 300 0.06 6.95 9.38
CA SER A 300 1.28 6.20 9.64
C SER A 300 2.13 6.82 10.75
N GLU A 301 2.13 8.13 10.99
CA GLU A 301 3.03 8.75 11.98
C GLU A 301 2.80 8.34 13.45
N GLN A 302 1.77 7.56 13.74
CA GLN A 302 1.49 7.08 15.09
C GLN A 302 2.68 6.27 15.64
N GLY A 303 3.28 6.75 16.73
CA GLY A 303 4.57 6.25 17.22
C GLY A 303 4.59 4.74 17.52
N HIS A 304 3.48 4.17 17.99
CA HIS A 304 3.39 2.73 18.28
C HIS A 304 3.50 1.85 17.01
N LEU A 305 3.13 2.38 15.84
CA LEU A 305 3.20 1.66 14.57
C LEU A 305 4.64 1.42 14.13
N TRP A 306 5.64 2.14 14.61
CA TRP A 306 7.02 1.97 14.13
C TRP A 306 8.05 1.80 15.23
N ARG A 307 7.61 1.59 16.47
CA ARG A 307 8.48 1.11 17.54
C ARG A 307 9.08 -0.25 17.14
N ASP A 308 10.35 -0.40 17.46
CA ASP A 308 11.06 -1.67 17.31
C ASP A 308 10.39 -2.71 18.22
N GLY A 309 9.73 -3.68 17.59
CA GLY A 309 9.24 -4.91 18.21
C GLY A 309 9.91 -6.10 17.52
N GLU A 310 9.31 -7.30 17.57
CA GLU A 310 9.84 -8.51 16.88
C GLU A 310 10.03 -8.41 15.35
N SER A 311 9.64 -7.29 14.74
CA SER A 311 9.85 -6.96 13.33
C SER A 311 11.10 -6.10 13.18
N MET A 312 12.06 -6.53 12.37
CA MET A 312 13.30 -5.78 12.12
C MET A 312 13.05 -4.60 11.16
N ALA A 313 13.35 -3.40 11.65
CA ALA A 313 13.31 -2.09 10.98
C ALA A 313 11.95 -1.59 10.43
N PRO A 314 10.86 -1.59 11.22
CA PRO A 314 9.58 -0.98 10.83
C PRO A 314 9.75 0.49 10.40
N GLY A 315 10.63 1.24 11.07
CA GLY A 315 10.97 2.61 10.66
C GLY A 315 11.50 2.75 9.23
N ALA A 316 12.14 1.72 8.66
CA ALA A 316 12.60 1.74 7.26
C ALA A 316 11.43 1.84 6.28
N THR A 317 10.31 1.19 6.60
CA THR A 317 9.11 1.24 5.78
C THR A 317 8.53 2.64 5.78
N LEU A 318 8.38 3.26 6.97
CA LEU A 318 7.91 4.65 7.10
C LEU A 318 8.77 5.61 6.28
N VAL A 319 10.11 5.52 6.41
CA VAL A 319 11.04 6.35 5.62
C VAL A 319 10.83 6.14 4.11
N ARG A 320 10.63 4.90 3.65
CA ARG A 320 10.37 4.61 2.23
C ARG A 320 9.05 5.20 1.74
N LEU A 321 8.00 5.24 2.57
CA LEU A 321 6.72 5.86 2.21
C LEU A 321 6.89 7.37 2.05
N TRP A 322 7.49 8.03 3.04
CA TRP A 322 7.78 9.47 2.97
C TRP A 322 8.68 9.82 1.78
N LEU A 323 9.75 9.07 1.53
CA LEU A 323 10.60 9.27 0.36
C LEU A 323 9.80 9.18 -0.95
N ARG A 324 8.91 8.19 -1.09
CA ARG A 324 8.05 8.08 -2.28
C ARG A 324 7.11 9.28 -2.43
N PHE A 325 6.59 9.82 -1.33
CA PHE A 325 5.80 11.04 -1.36
C PHE A 325 6.61 12.24 -1.84
N VAL A 326 7.80 12.47 -1.27
CA VAL A 326 8.72 13.54 -1.72
C VAL A 326 9.04 13.38 -3.21
N GLY A 327 9.27 12.15 -3.68
CA GLY A 327 9.47 11.87 -5.11
C GLY A 327 8.26 12.18 -5.99
N ALA A 328 7.07 11.79 -5.54
CA ALA A 328 5.83 12.04 -6.27
C ALA A 328 5.53 13.54 -6.36
N TRP A 329 5.78 14.26 -5.27
CA TRP A 329 5.64 15.70 -5.14
C TRP A 329 6.63 16.44 -6.03
N THR A 330 7.93 16.16 -5.88
CA THR A 330 8.99 16.83 -6.67
C THR A 330 8.87 16.54 -8.16
N HIS A 331 8.35 15.38 -8.56
CA HIS A 331 8.02 15.11 -9.97
C HIS A 331 6.78 15.89 -10.43
N GLY A 332 5.76 16.03 -9.58
CA GLY A 332 4.56 16.81 -9.87
C GLY A 332 4.86 18.30 -10.05
N VAL A 333 5.57 18.87 -9.08
CA VAL A 333 5.94 20.29 -9.03
C VAL A 333 7.14 20.60 -9.92
N GLY A 334 8.24 19.86 -9.78
CA GLY A 334 9.54 20.23 -10.33
C GLY A 334 9.71 20.07 -11.83
N VAL A 335 9.18 19.00 -12.41
CA VAL A 335 9.53 18.56 -13.77
C VAL A 335 8.49 18.93 -14.82
N ARG A 336 7.20 19.03 -14.43
CA ARG A 336 6.09 19.11 -15.40
C ARG A 336 5.24 20.38 -15.31
N CYS A 337 5.47 21.23 -14.32
CA CYS A 337 4.79 22.52 -14.18
C CYS A 337 5.68 23.64 -14.72
N GLY A 338 5.07 24.60 -15.45
CA GLY A 338 5.72 25.86 -15.80
C GLY A 338 6.11 26.67 -14.54
N MET A 339 6.93 27.71 -14.69
CA MET A 339 7.41 28.51 -13.54
C MET A 339 6.27 29.03 -12.64
N GLN A 340 5.24 29.64 -13.22
CA GLN A 340 4.10 30.19 -12.48
C GLN A 340 3.36 29.15 -11.63
N ARG A 341 3.08 27.97 -12.20
CA ARG A 341 2.41 26.87 -11.50
C ARG A 341 3.29 26.22 -10.43
N ARG A 342 4.61 26.39 -10.50
CA ARG A 342 5.53 25.95 -9.44
C ARG A 342 5.45 26.86 -8.23
N GLU A 343 5.34 28.17 -8.44
CA GLU A 343 5.16 29.15 -7.35
C GLU A 343 3.82 28.95 -6.65
N GLU A 344 2.74 28.79 -7.42
CA GLU A 344 1.40 28.49 -6.88
C GLU A 344 1.38 27.22 -6.02
N VAL A 345 2.06 26.16 -6.47
CA VAL A 345 2.11 24.91 -5.68
C VAL A 345 3.04 25.05 -4.48
N ALA A 346 4.15 25.77 -4.59
CA ALA A 346 5.07 26.02 -3.48
C ALA A 346 4.44 26.84 -2.35
N LEU A 347 3.54 27.77 -2.68
CA LEU A 347 2.80 28.61 -1.72
C LEU A 347 1.46 28.01 -1.29
N GLY A 348 0.96 27.00 -2.02
CA GLY A 348 -0.32 26.37 -1.76
C GLY A 348 -0.33 25.41 -0.55
N PRO A 349 -1.47 24.75 -0.28
CA PRO A 349 -1.63 23.82 0.84
C PRO A 349 -0.75 22.56 0.73
N TYR A 350 -0.32 22.20 -0.49
CA TYR A 350 0.68 21.15 -0.73
C TYR A 350 2.08 21.73 -0.92
N GLY A 351 2.32 22.96 -0.50
CA GLY A 351 3.55 23.69 -0.73
C GLY A 351 4.64 23.39 0.27
N TRP A 352 5.47 24.40 0.53
CA TRP A 352 6.66 24.24 1.35
C TRP A 352 6.34 23.81 2.79
N THR A 353 5.28 24.32 3.41
CA THR A 353 4.91 23.97 4.80
C THR A 353 4.70 22.47 5.00
N LEU A 354 4.05 21.81 4.04
CA LEU A 354 3.87 20.37 4.09
C LEU A 354 5.21 19.64 3.86
N MET A 355 6.01 20.16 2.94
CA MET A 355 7.30 19.57 2.60
C MET A 355 8.33 19.70 3.74
N SER A 356 8.36 20.82 4.45
CA SER A 356 9.24 21.00 5.61
C SER A 356 8.87 20.02 6.74
N HIS A 357 7.57 19.81 6.97
CA HIS A 357 7.09 18.78 7.90
C HIS A 357 7.52 17.37 7.46
N ALA A 358 7.33 17.03 6.18
CA ALA A 358 7.74 15.75 5.62
C ALA A 358 9.26 15.51 5.78
N LEU A 359 10.07 16.55 5.56
CA LEU A 359 11.53 16.51 5.70
C LEU A 359 11.96 16.35 7.16
N ASP A 360 11.31 17.03 8.11
CA ASP A 360 11.56 16.86 9.54
C ASP A 360 11.27 15.43 10.00
N VAL A 361 10.15 14.85 9.58
CA VAL A 361 9.77 13.47 9.91
C VAL A 361 10.77 12.48 9.32
N LEU A 362 11.21 12.71 8.07
CA LEU A 362 12.28 11.94 7.43
C LEU A 362 13.59 12.04 8.21
N MET A 363 14.01 13.23 8.61
CA MET A 363 15.23 13.47 9.38
C MET A 363 15.21 12.72 10.72
N ARG A 364 14.12 12.88 11.51
CA ARG A 364 13.96 12.22 12.81
C ARG A 364 13.95 10.68 12.70
N THR A 365 13.35 10.15 11.64
CA THR A 365 13.20 8.69 11.45
C THR A 365 14.45 8.07 10.82
N ALA A 366 15.09 8.75 9.86
CA ALA A 366 16.26 8.25 9.14
C ALA A 366 17.50 8.12 10.04
N MET A 367 17.64 8.99 11.04
CA MET A 367 18.74 8.87 12.03
C MET A 367 18.73 7.53 12.78
N ARG A 368 17.57 6.86 12.86
CA ARG A 368 17.37 5.61 13.60
C ARG A 368 17.42 4.36 12.70
N VAL A 369 17.46 4.55 11.38
CA VAL A 369 17.37 3.45 10.42
C VAL A 369 18.40 3.66 9.32
N PRO A 370 19.34 2.73 9.10
CA PRO A 370 20.23 2.79 7.95
C PRO A 370 19.42 2.58 6.67
N VAL A 371 18.93 3.67 6.08
CA VAL A 371 18.23 3.66 4.80
C VAL A 371 19.20 4.10 3.72
N SER A 372 19.50 3.21 2.78
CA SER A 372 20.08 3.62 1.52
C SER A 372 19.05 4.46 0.78
N TRP A 373 19.47 5.62 0.29
CA TRP A 373 18.69 6.40 -0.65
C TRP A 373 18.16 5.47 -1.75
N ALA A 374 16.84 5.31 -1.81
CA ALA A 374 16.22 4.91 -3.06
C ALA A 374 16.38 6.09 -4.02
N CYS A 375 16.57 5.82 -5.31
CA CYS A 375 16.86 6.74 -6.43
C CYS A 375 15.84 7.89 -6.68
N VAL A 376 15.09 8.29 -5.66
CA VAL A 376 13.92 9.15 -5.69
C VAL A 376 14.30 10.63 -5.82
N LEU A 377 15.43 11.04 -5.25
CA LEU A 377 15.99 12.39 -5.40
C LEU A 377 17.30 12.39 -6.21
N ASP A 378 17.67 11.26 -6.82
CA ASP A 378 18.81 11.13 -7.75
C ASP A 378 18.60 11.87 -9.09
N HIS A 379 17.52 12.64 -9.21
CA HIS A 379 17.24 13.46 -10.39
C HIS A 379 17.48 14.94 -10.05
N PRO A 380 18.38 15.64 -10.76
CA PRO A 380 18.79 17.01 -10.43
C PRO A 380 17.60 17.98 -10.37
N GLU A 381 16.63 17.86 -11.29
CA GLU A 381 15.43 18.71 -11.28
C GLU A 381 14.55 18.53 -10.04
N ARG A 382 14.53 17.34 -9.41
CA ARG A 382 13.73 17.12 -8.20
C ARG A 382 14.36 17.83 -7.01
N CYS A 383 15.69 17.78 -6.91
CA CYS A 383 16.45 18.50 -5.90
C CYS A 383 16.31 20.02 -6.08
N ARG A 384 16.47 20.52 -7.32
CA ARG A 384 16.26 21.93 -7.66
C ARG A 384 14.85 22.41 -7.31
N ALA A 385 13.83 21.61 -7.60
CA ALA A 385 12.45 21.95 -7.30
C ALA A 385 12.20 22.08 -5.80
N LEU A 386 12.80 21.21 -4.99
CA LEU A 386 12.71 21.27 -3.53
C LEU A 386 13.31 22.57 -3.00
N VAL A 387 14.54 22.90 -3.41
CA VAL A 387 15.24 24.13 -3.00
C VAL A 387 14.52 25.38 -3.46
N ARG A 388 14.10 25.43 -4.74
CA ARG A 388 13.34 26.57 -5.27
C ARG A 388 12.04 26.78 -4.52
N SER A 389 11.32 25.72 -4.18
CA SER A 389 10.05 25.84 -3.45
C SER A 389 10.25 26.38 -2.03
N ALA A 390 11.34 25.99 -1.37
CA ALA A 390 11.74 26.56 -0.09
C ALA A 390 12.01 28.06 -0.22
N VAL A 391 12.84 28.46 -1.18
CA VAL A 391 13.18 29.87 -1.41
C VAL A 391 11.94 30.69 -1.77
N THR A 392 11.09 30.21 -2.70
CA THR A 392 9.85 30.87 -3.09
C THR A 392 8.90 31.08 -1.91
N ALA A 393 8.83 30.12 -0.99
CA ALA A 393 7.97 30.21 0.19
C ALA A 393 8.61 30.94 1.37
N ASN A 394 9.79 31.56 1.20
CA ASN A 394 10.61 32.10 2.31
C ASN A 394 10.82 31.07 3.44
N GLY A 395 11.00 29.82 3.04
CA GLY A 395 11.14 28.66 3.90
C GLY A 395 12.57 28.38 4.31
N ASP A 396 12.72 27.67 5.43
CA ASP A 396 14.02 27.25 5.94
C ASP A 396 14.68 26.19 5.04
N VAL A 397 15.64 26.63 4.22
CA VAL A 397 16.41 25.76 3.32
C VAL A 397 17.33 24.81 4.10
N ASP A 398 17.72 25.14 5.34
CA ASP A 398 18.62 24.32 6.14
C ASP A 398 18.01 22.96 6.48
N VAL A 399 16.68 22.87 6.59
CA VAL A 399 15.95 21.61 6.75
C VAL A 399 16.26 20.64 5.60
N ILE A 400 16.48 21.13 4.37
CA ILE A 400 16.87 20.29 3.23
C ILE A 400 18.24 19.69 3.49
N PHE A 401 19.24 20.51 3.83
CA PHE A 401 20.61 20.05 4.07
C PHE A 401 20.73 19.15 5.29
N ALA A 402 20.02 19.46 6.37
CA ALA A 402 19.92 18.61 7.55
C ALA A 402 19.30 17.24 7.22
N SER A 403 18.27 17.21 6.38
CA SER A 403 17.66 15.98 5.87
C SER A 403 18.63 15.18 4.99
N LEU A 404 19.36 15.84 4.07
CA LEU A 404 20.40 15.20 3.26
C LEU A 404 21.50 14.58 4.13
N LYS A 405 21.90 15.27 5.20
CA LYS A 405 22.88 14.81 6.20
C LYS A 405 22.40 13.58 6.96
N ALA A 406 21.21 13.67 7.57
CA ALA A 406 20.63 12.58 8.35
C ALA A 406 20.45 11.31 7.51
N MET A 407 20.07 11.47 6.24
CA MET A 407 19.88 10.37 5.31
C MET A 407 21.16 9.91 4.60
N LYS A 408 22.34 10.48 4.92
CA LYS A 408 23.64 10.15 4.29
C LYS A 408 23.59 10.23 2.75
N ALA A 409 23.03 11.31 2.21
CA ALA A 409 22.86 11.49 0.77
C ALA A 409 24.21 11.50 0.00
N PRO A 410 24.27 10.97 -1.24
CA PRO A 410 25.49 11.01 -2.06
C PRO A 410 25.91 12.44 -2.41
N SER A 411 27.23 12.72 -2.48
CA SER A 411 27.80 14.06 -2.72
C SER A 411 27.27 14.79 -3.97
N ARG A 412 26.84 14.05 -5.00
CA ARG A 412 26.21 14.66 -6.19
C ARG A 412 24.90 15.39 -5.87
N VAL A 413 24.11 14.87 -4.93
CA VAL A 413 22.81 15.46 -4.56
C VAL A 413 23.02 16.76 -3.78
N TRP A 414 24.03 16.79 -2.91
CA TRP A 414 24.48 17.99 -2.20
C TRP A 414 24.84 19.11 -3.17
N ARG A 415 25.71 18.82 -4.14
CA ARG A 415 26.11 19.80 -5.18
C ARG A 415 24.91 20.35 -5.97
N TRP A 416 23.91 19.52 -6.26
CA TRP A 416 22.69 20.00 -6.93
C TRP A 416 21.85 20.92 -6.07
N ALA A 417 21.79 20.68 -4.75
CA ALA A 417 21.07 21.54 -3.82
C ALA A 417 21.76 22.89 -3.63
N GLU A 418 23.08 22.88 -3.42
CA GLU A 418 23.92 24.09 -3.29
C GLU A 418 23.80 24.98 -4.53
N HIS A 419 24.01 24.40 -5.71
CA HIS A 419 23.89 25.14 -6.97
C HIS A 419 22.46 25.67 -7.21
N ALA A 420 21.42 24.94 -6.77
CA ALA A 420 20.05 25.43 -6.86
C ALA A 420 19.79 26.63 -5.93
N LEU A 421 20.38 26.62 -4.74
CA LEU A 421 20.28 27.71 -3.78
C LEU A 421 20.97 28.96 -4.32
N GLU A 422 22.20 28.82 -4.81
CA GLU A 422 22.96 29.92 -5.45
C GLU A 422 22.15 30.55 -6.58
N GLN A 423 21.66 29.74 -7.53
CA GLN A 423 20.86 30.23 -8.65
C GLN A 423 19.58 30.95 -8.23
N SER A 424 18.94 30.49 -7.16
CA SER A 424 17.69 31.08 -6.66
C SER A 424 17.96 32.42 -5.99
N SER A 425 19.04 32.53 -5.20
CA SER A 425 19.48 33.78 -4.56
C SER A 425 19.84 34.89 -5.56
N PHE A 426 20.41 34.53 -6.72
CA PHE A 426 20.69 35.47 -7.82
C PHE A 426 19.42 35.93 -8.55
N SER A 427 18.37 35.10 -8.60
CA SER A 427 17.10 35.44 -9.24
C SER A 427 16.28 36.44 -8.42
N THR A 428 16.27 36.29 -7.08
CA THR A 428 15.57 37.22 -6.17
C THR A 428 16.19 38.61 -6.17
N THR A 429 17.53 38.71 -6.24
CA THR A 429 18.24 39.99 -6.33
C THR A 429 18.06 40.68 -7.69
N ARG A 430 17.81 39.93 -8.77
CA ARG A 430 17.55 40.51 -10.10
C ARG A 430 16.12 41.02 -10.23
N SER A 431 15.13 40.32 -9.66
CA SER A 431 13.73 40.78 -9.63
C SER A 431 13.55 42.07 -8.82
N GLN A 432 14.33 42.25 -7.74
CA GLN A 432 14.36 43.50 -6.96
C GLN A 432 15.12 44.65 -7.64
N ARG A 433 15.91 44.39 -8.70
CA ARG A 433 16.67 45.43 -9.43
C ARG A 433 15.97 45.94 -10.69
N THR A 434 14.75 45.48 -10.99
CA THR A 434 13.93 46.01 -12.09
C THR A 434 12.60 46.56 -11.59
N CYS A 435 12.68 47.60 -10.77
CA CYS A 435 11.63 48.62 -10.67
C CYS A 435 12.28 50.01 -10.55
N PRO A 436 12.77 50.62 -11.65
CA PRO A 436 12.94 52.06 -11.66
C PRO A 436 11.58 52.70 -11.98
N ASN A 437 11.13 53.56 -11.06
CA ASN A 437 10.14 54.62 -11.21
C ASN A 437 9.47 54.78 -12.59
N MET A 438 8.14 54.62 -12.64
CA MET A 438 7.29 55.35 -13.59
C MET A 438 6.21 56.08 -12.79
N ALA A 439 6.62 57.17 -12.15
CA ALA A 439 5.73 58.29 -11.91
C ALA A 439 5.67 59.10 -13.21
N GLY A 440 4.47 59.26 -13.76
CA GLY A 440 4.17 60.17 -14.86
C GLY A 440 4.43 59.61 -16.26
N HIS A 441 3.36 59.11 -16.90
CA HIS A 441 2.95 59.66 -18.20
C HIS A 441 1.51 59.27 -18.51
N GLN A 442 0.80 60.27 -19.03
CA GLN A 442 -0.59 60.28 -19.42
C GLN A 442 -0.92 59.20 -20.45
N ALA A 443 -2.14 58.70 -20.38
CA ALA A 443 -2.76 57.93 -21.45
C ALA A 443 -2.84 58.77 -22.74
N PRO A 444 -2.68 58.12 -23.91
CA PRO A 444 -3.50 58.47 -25.04
C PRO A 444 -4.18 57.24 -25.67
N THR A 445 -5.50 57.36 -25.76
CA THR A 445 -6.38 56.98 -26.89
C THR A 445 -5.84 56.06 -28.00
N GLN A 446 -6.60 54.99 -28.27
CA GLN A 446 -6.61 54.23 -29.53
C GLN A 446 -6.87 55.13 -30.76
N PRO A 447 -6.41 54.74 -31.97
CA PRO A 447 -7.31 53.99 -32.88
C PRO A 447 -6.62 52.97 -33.82
N GLY A 448 -7.41 52.04 -34.36
CA GLY A 448 -7.28 51.59 -35.77
C GLY A 448 -6.88 50.14 -36.05
N HIS A 449 -7.83 49.37 -36.60
CA HIS A 449 -7.73 48.04 -37.19
C HIS A 449 -6.61 47.85 -38.24
N ASN A 450 -6.01 46.65 -38.29
CA ASN A 450 -6.17 45.73 -39.44
C ASN A 450 -5.57 44.34 -39.17
N ASP A 451 -6.14 43.37 -39.89
CA ASP A 451 -6.14 41.93 -39.71
C ASP A 451 -4.80 41.20 -39.95
N GLY A 452 -4.68 40.00 -39.37
CA GLY A 452 -3.61 39.05 -39.66
C GLY A 452 -3.65 37.84 -38.73
N ASP A 453 -4.42 36.83 -39.13
CA ASP A 453 -4.59 35.50 -38.56
C ASP A 453 -3.39 34.88 -37.81
N LEU A 454 -3.68 34.23 -36.68
CA LEU A 454 -3.32 32.85 -36.30
C LEU A 454 -3.65 32.61 -34.81
N SER A 455 -4.90 32.23 -34.53
CA SER A 455 -5.29 31.67 -33.23
C SER A 455 -5.18 30.14 -33.24
N PRO A 456 -4.40 29.51 -32.35
CA PRO A 456 -4.72 28.17 -31.89
C PRO A 456 -5.66 28.28 -30.69
N VAL A 457 -6.88 27.80 -30.92
CA VAL A 457 -7.96 27.61 -29.97
C VAL A 457 -7.44 26.98 -28.68
N CYS A 458 -7.41 27.77 -27.60
CA CYS A 458 -7.36 27.24 -26.24
C CYS A 458 -8.70 26.57 -25.95
N GLU A 459 -8.82 25.27 -26.22
CA GLU A 459 -9.90 24.46 -25.68
C GLU A 459 -9.75 24.40 -24.16
N ARG A 460 -10.50 25.29 -23.49
CA ARG A 460 -10.87 25.19 -22.08
C ARG A 460 -11.47 23.80 -21.85
N ARG A 461 -10.69 22.93 -21.22
CA ARG A 461 -11.23 21.71 -20.63
C ARG A 461 -11.97 22.13 -19.36
N ASN A 462 -13.28 22.27 -19.49
CA ASN A 462 -14.22 22.25 -18.37
C ASN A 462 -14.08 20.90 -17.65
N GLU A 463 -13.21 20.83 -16.64
CA GLU A 463 -13.34 19.81 -15.61
C GLU A 463 -14.46 20.29 -14.68
N LEU A 464 -15.66 19.73 -14.88
CA LEU A 464 -16.72 19.74 -13.88
C LEU A 464 -16.14 19.25 -12.55
N HIS A 465 -16.00 20.14 -11.58
CA HIS A 465 -15.91 19.81 -10.17
C HIS A 465 -17.10 20.44 -9.48
N ASN A 466 -18.28 19.83 -9.67
CA ASN A 466 -19.36 19.96 -8.69
C ASN A 466 -19.07 18.98 -7.56
N HIS A 467 -18.19 19.40 -6.64
CA HIS A 467 -18.24 18.94 -5.25
C HIS A 467 -18.15 20.16 -4.36
N THR A 468 -19.31 20.75 -4.12
CA THR A 468 -19.56 21.58 -2.95
C THR A 468 -19.34 20.71 -1.72
N TYR A 469 -18.29 20.96 -0.94
CA TYR A 469 -18.24 20.53 0.45
C TYR A 469 -17.77 21.70 1.33
N PRO A 470 -18.52 22.02 2.40
CA PRO A 470 -18.13 22.99 3.41
C PRO A 470 -17.24 22.34 4.47
N HIS A 471 -16.56 23.20 5.23
CA HIS A 471 -15.75 22.94 6.43
C HIS A 471 -14.29 22.53 6.20
N ALA A 472 -13.46 23.56 6.13
CA ALA A 472 -12.17 23.58 6.81
C ALA A 472 -12.35 23.17 8.28
N SER A 473 -11.64 22.13 8.72
CA SER A 473 -11.32 21.96 10.14
C SER A 473 -9.97 22.62 10.39
N PRO A 474 -9.86 23.48 11.42
CA PRO A 474 -8.64 24.22 11.69
C PRO A 474 -7.55 23.32 12.28
N LEU A 475 -6.32 23.68 11.97
CA LEU A 475 -5.10 23.29 12.68
C LEU A 475 -5.36 23.29 14.20
N ILE A 476 -5.36 22.11 14.82
CA ILE A 476 -5.41 22.00 16.29
C ILE A 476 -4.04 22.45 16.84
N GLY A 477 -4.10 23.45 17.70
CA GLY A 477 -2.97 24.10 18.33
C GLY A 477 -2.19 23.23 19.31
N LEU A 478 -0.88 23.43 19.30
CA LEU A 478 0.01 23.08 20.39
C LEU A 478 -0.07 24.23 21.41
N SER A 479 -0.88 24.06 22.45
CA SER A 479 -0.84 24.92 23.63
C SER A 479 0.38 24.56 24.47
N GLU A 480 1.30 25.51 24.59
CA GLU A 480 2.32 25.52 25.64
C GLU A 480 1.65 25.57 27.00
N GLY A 481 2.03 24.65 27.89
CA GLY A 481 1.69 24.70 29.30
C GLY A 481 2.97 24.86 30.11
N HIS A 482 3.24 26.07 30.61
CA HIS A 482 4.13 26.28 31.74
C HIS A 482 3.63 27.41 32.64
N ARG A 483 3.11 26.97 33.79
CA ARG A 483 2.84 27.65 35.08
C ARG A 483 1.75 28.72 35.13
#